data_AF-A0A5J5LQX2-F1
#
_entry.id   AF-A0A5J5LQX2-F1
#
_cell.length_a   1.000
_cell.length_b   1.000
_cell.length_c   1.000
_cell.angle_alpha   90.00
_cell.angle_beta   90.00
_cell.angle_gamma   90.00
#
_symmetry.space_group_name_H-M   'P 1'
#
loop_
_entity.id
_entity.type
_entity.pdbx_description
1 polymer ?
#
loop_
_entity_poly.entity_id
_entity_poly.type
_entity_poly.pdbx_seq_one_letter_code
_entity_poly.pdbx_strand_id
1 'polypeptide(L)'
;MTVINLQSFEKKVFSQNGEDGVIEQIFALIGFTNRFYVEIGVEDGRECNTRYLREIYDCHGIQLDRDYSNPELDLYQELITAENINQVFIKYEVPHEFDLLSIDVDGNDFYLWFSLEKIYQPRVVVVEYNSSHSPKEDKVVPYSTQRCWDGTNYFGASILAWKNLADKKGYSLIYADSQGINLFMVRNDVLSEKNLIFLNTNIPELIYVSPNYYGCLPYRNLAKGHSPDPLQRKYLSSQEILLTGRFADMIEGIYQIVAQLNKRVSFAGYLANFLHPQLFRQGFYLPEENFTWLKGDYAFFTIQLDCTVPLLIEWQIVTVFLSSENPTLKVEVWVNEKLVDIWNFEYNRLQNNLRKFIYCSKNLLNENSSLITIELKIEGSTSPKNLGLSDDDRNLSLAISQINFLSSDY
;
A
#
# COMPACT_ATOMS: atom_id res chain seq x y z
N MET A 1 5.09 -15.80 -35.36
CA MET A 1 5.15 -14.68 -34.39
C MET A 1 6.56 -14.14 -34.42
N THR A 2 6.72 -12.84 -34.60
CA THR A 2 8.02 -12.18 -34.48
C THR A 2 8.26 -11.91 -33.00
N VAL A 3 9.38 -12.40 -32.46
CA VAL A 3 9.79 -12.09 -31.09
C VAL A 3 10.38 -10.68 -31.07
N ILE A 4 9.85 -9.81 -30.21
CA ILE A 4 10.28 -8.41 -30.12
C ILE A 4 11.42 -8.28 -29.11
N ASN A 5 12.56 -7.76 -29.53
CA ASN A 5 13.67 -7.42 -28.64
C ASN A 5 13.65 -5.91 -28.35
N LEU A 6 13.31 -5.53 -27.12
CA LEU A 6 13.19 -4.12 -26.71
C LEU A 6 14.53 -3.40 -26.57
N GLN A 7 15.65 -4.12 -26.42
CA GLN A 7 16.99 -3.53 -26.32
C GLN A 7 17.36 -2.65 -27.51
N SER A 8 16.92 -3.03 -28.72
CA SER A 8 17.18 -2.29 -29.95
C SER A 8 16.44 -0.95 -30.04
N PHE A 9 15.53 -0.67 -29.10
CA PHE A 9 14.70 0.51 -29.06
C PHE A 9 15.07 1.46 -27.91
N GLU A 10 16.05 1.11 -27.08
CA GLU A 10 16.54 2.03 -26.07
C GLU A 10 17.03 3.34 -26.68
N LYS A 11 16.49 4.44 -26.15
CA LYS A 11 16.79 5.80 -26.59
C LYS A 11 16.54 6.72 -25.40
N LYS A 12 17.49 7.62 -25.12
CA LYS A 12 17.37 8.69 -24.13
C LYS A 12 16.95 9.98 -24.80
N VAL A 13 15.90 10.62 -24.32
CA VAL A 13 15.51 12.00 -24.64
C VAL A 13 15.43 12.82 -23.35
N PHE A 14 14.62 12.37 -22.39
CA PHE A 14 14.41 12.98 -21.08
C PHE A 14 14.54 11.99 -19.92
N SER A 15 14.37 10.68 -20.11
CA SER A 15 14.54 9.70 -19.04
C SER A 15 16.00 9.54 -18.61
N GLN A 16 16.26 8.84 -17.50
CA GLN A 16 17.61 8.64 -16.99
C GLN A 16 18.50 7.86 -17.97
N ASN A 17 17.96 6.85 -18.64
CA ASN A 17 18.66 5.96 -19.58
C ASN A 17 17.83 5.76 -20.87
N GLY A 18 17.64 4.52 -21.32
CA GLY A 18 16.96 4.17 -22.56
C GLY A 18 15.43 4.06 -22.47
N GLU A 19 14.83 4.43 -21.33
CA GLU A 19 13.42 4.18 -21.03
C GLU A 19 12.47 4.86 -22.02
N ASP A 20 12.76 6.08 -22.47
CA ASP A 20 11.89 6.80 -23.42
C ASP A 20 11.59 5.98 -24.67
N GLY A 21 12.63 5.39 -25.28
CA GLY A 21 12.48 4.56 -26.48
C GLY A 21 11.84 3.20 -26.23
N VAL A 22 12.08 2.60 -25.07
CA VAL A 22 11.42 1.34 -24.67
C VAL A 22 9.92 1.58 -24.48
N ILE A 23 9.54 2.63 -23.76
CA ILE A 23 8.15 2.99 -23.49
C ILE A 23 7.44 3.38 -24.79
N GLU A 24 8.09 4.20 -25.64
CA GLU A 24 7.62 4.55 -26.99
C GLU A 24 7.31 3.29 -27.79
N GLN A 25 8.24 2.32 -27.82
CA GLN A 25 8.07 1.10 -28.58
C GLN A 25 6.97 0.20 -28.02
N ILE A 26 6.81 0.11 -26.69
CA ILE A 26 5.71 -0.63 -26.08
C ILE A 26 4.37 -0.04 -26.55
N PHE A 27 4.18 1.28 -26.42
CA PHE A 27 2.94 1.93 -26.85
C PHE A 27 2.74 1.98 -28.36
N ALA A 28 3.81 1.95 -29.17
CA ALA A 28 3.71 1.75 -30.61
C ALA A 28 3.10 0.38 -30.97
N LEU A 29 3.30 -0.63 -30.13
CA LEU A 29 2.78 -1.99 -30.33
C LEU A 29 1.39 -2.18 -29.71
N ILE A 30 1.17 -1.67 -28.50
CA ILE A 30 -0.10 -1.87 -27.77
C ILE A 30 -1.14 -0.78 -28.02
N GLY A 31 -0.74 0.35 -28.60
CA GLY A 31 -1.55 1.58 -28.72
C GLY A 31 -1.78 2.27 -27.38
N PHE A 32 -2.21 3.54 -27.39
CA PHE A 32 -2.71 4.24 -26.19
C PHE A 32 -4.22 4.04 -26.06
N THR A 33 -4.76 4.04 -24.83
CA THR A 33 -6.21 4.05 -24.59
C THR A 33 -6.69 5.44 -24.19
N ASN A 34 -6.11 6.01 -23.14
CA ASN A 34 -6.48 7.33 -22.61
C ASN A 34 -5.31 8.30 -22.49
N ARG A 35 -4.09 7.84 -22.80
CA ARG A 35 -2.85 8.62 -22.70
C ARG A 35 -2.58 9.15 -21.28
N PHE A 36 -3.21 8.55 -20.27
CA PHE A 36 -3.07 8.95 -18.88
C PHE A 36 -1.88 8.22 -18.25
N TYR A 37 -0.97 8.97 -17.63
CA TYR A 37 0.15 8.42 -16.86
C TYR A 37 0.09 8.80 -15.38
N VAL A 38 0.76 8.00 -14.55
CA VAL A 38 1.14 8.36 -13.19
C VAL A 38 2.62 8.06 -13.04
N GLU A 39 3.40 9.04 -12.60
CA GLU A 39 4.81 8.85 -12.26
C GLU A 39 5.09 9.32 -10.83
N ILE A 40 5.75 8.47 -10.04
CA ILE A 40 6.03 8.71 -8.62
C ILE A 40 7.55 8.74 -8.42
N GLY A 41 8.03 9.83 -7.82
CA GLY A 41 9.44 10.16 -7.60
C GLY A 41 10.10 10.75 -8.85
N VAL A 42 9.59 11.90 -9.30
CA VAL A 42 10.09 12.58 -10.51
C VAL A 42 11.10 13.70 -10.22
N GLU A 43 11.45 13.92 -8.96
CA GLU A 43 12.15 15.11 -8.51
C GLU A 43 11.49 16.38 -9.07
N ASP A 44 12.23 17.23 -9.78
CA ASP A 44 11.70 18.45 -10.39
C ASP A 44 11.05 18.26 -11.76
N GLY A 45 10.93 17.01 -12.24
CA GLY A 45 10.29 16.64 -13.51
C GLY A 45 11.11 16.97 -14.75
N ARG A 46 12.41 17.32 -14.63
CA ARG A 46 13.29 17.53 -15.78
C ARG A 46 13.78 16.23 -16.41
N GLU A 47 14.15 15.26 -15.58
CA GLU A 47 14.54 13.90 -15.96
C GLU A 47 13.50 12.92 -15.40
N CYS A 48 12.61 12.40 -16.26
CA CYS A 48 11.56 11.46 -15.87
C CYS A 48 11.05 10.65 -17.07
N ASN A 49 10.42 9.51 -16.82
CA ASN A 49 9.97 8.55 -17.84
C ASN A 49 8.72 9.02 -18.62
N THR A 50 7.96 9.97 -18.08
CA THR A 50 6.72 10.44 -18.70
C THR A 50 6.89 11.69 -19.56
N ARG A 51 8.00 12.42 -19.44
CA ARG A 51 8.18 13.70 -20.14
C ARG A 51 8.18 13.54 -21.66
N TYR A 52 8.84 12.51 -22.19
CA TYR A 52 8.85 12.29 -23.64
C TYR A 52 7.44 11.98 -24.18
N LEU A 53 6.66 11.20 -23.44
CA LEU A 53 5.27 10.94 -23.77
C LEU A 53 4.42 12.21 -23.72
N ARG A 54 4.60 13.03 -22.69
CA ARG A 54 3.90 14.31 -22.55
C ARG A 54 4.19 15.26 -23.70
N GLU A 55 5.46 15.47 -24.03
CA GLU A 55 5.84 16.47 -25.03
C GLU A 55 5.59 16.02 -26.48
N ILE A 56 5.66 14.73 -26.78
CA ILE A 56 5.61 14.22 -28.16
C ILE A 56 4.29 13.50 -28.49
N TYR A 57 3.67 12.86 -27.51
CA TYR A 57 2.50 12.00 -27.70
C TYR A 57 1.21 12.57 -27.07
N ASP A 58 1.25 13.81 -26.59
CA ASP A 58 0.10 14.47 -25.95
C ASP A 58 -0.49 13.63 -24.80
N CYS A 59 0.41 12.93 -24.10
CA CYS A 59 0.06 12.22 -22.88
C CYS A 59 -0.05 13.20 -21.72
N HIS A 60 -0.99 12.93 -20.82
CA HIS A 60 -1.27 13.76 -19.65
C HIS A 60 -1.40 12.87 -18.43
N GLY A 61 -1.44 13.44 -17.24
CA GLY A 61 -1.45 12.66 -16.03
C GLY A 61 -0.88 13.44 -14.86
N ILE A 62 -0.59 12.74 -13.78
CA ILE A 62 -0.01 13.34 -12.59
C ILE A 62 1.42 12.85 -12.38
N GLN A 63 2.25 13.75 -11.89
CA GLN A 63 3.54 13.42 -11.33
C GLN A 63 3.50 13.68 -9.82
N LEU A 64 4.17 12.85 -9.05
CA LEU A 64 4.16 12.88 -7.59
C LEU A 64 5.59 12.85 -7.10
N ASP A 65 5.94 13.74 -6.18
CA ASP A 65 7.25 13.75 -5.55
C ASP A 65 7.19 14.22 -4.11
N ARG A 66 8.08 13.74 -3.24
CA ARG A 66 8.10 14.12 -1.82
C ARG A 66 8.45 15.60 -1.59
N ASP A 67 9.42 16.11 -2.34
CA ASP A 67 10.11 17.37 -2.04
C ASP A 67 9.86 18.44 -3.11
N TYR A 68 9.31 18.06 -4.26
CA TYR A 68 9.09 18.97 -5.39
C TYR A 68 7.60 19.15 -5.75
N SER A 69 7.29 20.35 -6.25
CA SER A 69 6.01 20.66 -6.88
C SER A 69 6.22 21.52 -8.12
N ASN A 70 5.40 21.31 -9.14
CA ASN A 70 5.31 22.18 -10.30
C ASN A 70 3.90 22.10 -10.90
N PRO A 71 3.00 23.05 -10.60
CA PRO A 71 1.64 23.05 -11.12
C PRO A 71 1.54 23.08 -12.65
N GLU A 72 2.54 23.61 -13.35
CA GLU A 72 2.54 23.63 -14.83
C GLU A 72 2.80 22.24 -15.44
N LEU A 73 3.32 21.31 -14.64
CA LEU A 73 3.62 19.94 -15.05
C LEU A 73 2.67 18.90 -14.43
N ASP A 74 1.61 19.35 -13.74
CA ASP A 74 0.79 18.50 -12.86
C ASP A 74 1.65 17.68 -11.89
N LEU A 75 2.72 18.31 -11.38
CA LEU A 75 3.62 17.74 -10.37
C LEU A 75 3.20 18.21 -8.99
N TYR A 76 2.76 17.27 -8.17
CA TYR A 76 2.26 17.51 -6.82
C TYR A 76 3.24 17.01 -5.77
N GLN A 77 3.46 17.85 -4.76
CA GLN A 77 4.31 17.49 -3.63
C GLN A 77 3.55 16.59 -2.64
N GLU A 78 3.89 15.30 -2.63
CA GLU A 78 3.27 14.25 -1.82
C GLU A 78 4.31 13.21 -1.37
N LEU A 79 4.33 12.90 -0.07
CA LEU A 79 5.06 11.71 0.42
C LEU A 79 4.18 10.48 0.21
N ILE A 80 4.47 9.70 -0.83
CA ILE A 80 3.71 8.47 -1.14
C ILE A 80 4.19 7.30 -0.30
N THR A 81 3.25 6.59 0.31
CA THR A 81 3.48 5.44 1.17
C THR A 81 2.56 4.28 0.79
N ALA A 82 2.86 3.08 1.30
CA ALA A 82 2.03 1.91 1.08
C ALA A 82 0.61 2.10 1.66
N GLU A 83 0.48 2.93 2.70
CA GLU A 83 -0.79 3.25 3.35
C GLU A 83 -1.61 4.27 2.56
N ASN A 84 -1.00 5.27 1.92
CA ASN A 84 -1.74 6.42 1.37
C ASN A 84 -1.92 6.40 -0.16
N ILE A 85 -1.26 5.51 -0.89
CA ILE A 85 -1.22 5.56 -2.36
C ILE A 85 -2.61 5.58 -3.00
N ASN A 86 -3.56 4.79 -2.49
CA ASN A 86 -4.91 4.74 -3.03
C ASN A 86 -5.67 6.05 -2.79
N GLN A 87 -5.47 6.71 -1.65
CA GLN A 87 -6.06 8.02 -1.36
C GLN A 87 -5.50 9.09 -2.29
N VAL A 88 -4.20 9.03 -2.58
CA VAL A 88 -3.57 9.96 -3.53
C VAL A 88 -4.17 9.75 -4.92
N PHE A 89 -4.37 8.51 -5.36
CA PHE A 89 -5.00 8.21 -6.64
C PHE A 89 -6.46 8.70 -6.69
N ILE A 90 -7.22 8.57 -5.60
CA ILE A 90 -8.57 9.14 -5.49
C ILE A 90 -8.53 10.67 -5.53
N LYS A 91 -7.64 11.29 -4.74
CA LYS A 91 -7.50 12.75 -4.61
C LYS A 91 -7.25 13.42 -5.95
N TYR A 92 -6.43 12.80 -6.78
CA TYR A 92 -6.05 13.31 -8.10
C TYR A 92 -6.83 12.66 -9.25
N GLU A 93 -7.96 12.01 -8.93
CA GLU A 93 -8.90 11.46 -9.92
C GLU A 93 -8.24 10.53 -10.95
N VAL A 94 -7.24 9.76 -10.50
CA VAL A 94 -6.55 8.79 -11.37
C VAL A 94 -7.57 7.79 -11.91
N PRO A 95 -7.66 7.60 -13.24
CA PRO A 95 -8.56 6.62 -13.81
C PRO A 95 -8.26 5.21 -13.30
N HIS A 96 -9.30 4.39 -13.12
CA HIS A 96 -9.13 2.98 -12.76
C HIS A 96 -8.31 2.21 -13.81
N GLU A 97 -8.48 2.52 -15.09
CA GLU A 97 -7.60 2.02 -16.15
C GLU A 97 -6.84 3.18 -16.79
N PHE A 98 -5.52 3.09 -16.87
CA PHE A 98 -4.66 4.12 -17.44
C PHE A 98 -3.45 3.50 -18.15
N ASP A 99 -2.72 4.29 -18.93
CA ASP A 99 -1.73 3.75 -19.85
C ASP A 99 -0.42 3.38 -19.14
N LEU A 100 0.16 4.28 -18.33
CA LEU A 100 1.49 4.10 -17.75
C LEU A 100 1.52 4.40 -16.25
N LEU A 101 2.08 3.48 -15.46
CA LEU A 101 2.53 3.73 -14.09
C LEU A 101 4.06 3.61 -14.04
N SER A 102 4.76 4.64 -13.57
CA SER A 102 6.20 4.60 -13.29
C SER A 102 6.44 4.91 -11.82
N ILE A 103 7.24 4.09 -11.13
CA ILE A 103 7.53 4.24 -9.70
C ILE A 103 9.04 4.15 -9.50
N ASP A 104 9.62 5.20 -8.95
CA ASP A 104 11.01 5.27 -8.52
C ASP A 104 11.10 6.16 -7.27
N VAL A 105 11.05 5.57 -6.07
CA VAL A 105 11.01 6.28 -4.78
C VAL A 105 12.15 5.86 -3.85
N ASP A 106 13.26 5.38 -4.41
CA ASP A 106 14.47 5.04 -3.66
C ASP A 106 14.24 4.02 -2.52
N GLY A 107 13.37 3.03 -2.75
CA GLY A 107 13.38 1.77 -2.02
C GLY A 107 12.04 1.19 -1.59
N ASN A 108 10.97 1.99 -1.46
CA ASN A 108 9.64 1.48 -1.07
C ASN A 108 8.76 1.08 -2.27
N ASP A 109 9.32 1.11 -3.48
CA ASP A 109 8.72 0.89 -4.80
C ASP A 109 7.83 -0.36 -4.82
N PHE A 110 8.38 -1.47 -4.33
CA PHE A 110 7.70 -2.76 -4.27
C PHE A 110 6.39 -2.67 -3.48
N TYR A 111 6.41 -1.94 -2.36
CA TYR A 111 5.25 -1.81 -1.46
C TYR A 111 4.22 -0.82 -1.97
N LEU A 112 4.64 0.20 -2.72
CA LEU A 112 3.73 1.12 -3.40
C LEU A 112 2.89 0.34 -4.41
N TRP A 113 3.52 -0.41 -5.32
CA TRP A 113 2.77 -1.19 -6.30
C TRP A 113 2.01 -2.36 -5.66
N PHE A 114 2.57 -3.01 -4.64
CA PHE A 114 1.87 -4.05 -3.89
C PHE A 114 0.57 -3.54 -3.26
N SER A 115 0.60 -2.33 -2.67
CA SER A 115 -0.53 -1.76 -1.93
C SER A 115 -1.55 -1.04 -2.82
N LEU A 116 -1.20 -0.73 -4.07
CA LEU A 116 -2.14 -0.19 -5.05
C LEU A 116 -3.29 -1.18 -5.31
N GLU A 117 -4.52 -0.73 -5.11
CA GLU A 117 -5.72 -1.55 -5.18
C GLU A 117 -5.96 -2.10 -6.60
N LYS A 118 -6.62 -3.28 -6.67
CA LYS A 118 -6.89 -3.99 -7.94
C LYS A 118 -7.81 -3.23 -8.90
N ILE A 119 -8.52 -2.22 -8.42
CA ILE A 119 -9.33 -1.35 -9.29
C ILE A 119 -8.43 -0.48 -10.18
N TYR A 120 -7.20 -0.18 -9.76
CA TYR A 120 -6.21 0.53 -10.55
C TYR A 120 -5.38 -0.45 -11.38
N GLN A 121 -5.51 -0.35 -12.70
CA GLN A 121 -4.98 -1.31 -13.66
C GLN A 121 -4.23 -0.57 -14.78
N PRO A 122 -3.03 -0.03 -14.50
CA PRO A 122 -2.17 0.51 -15.55
C PRO A 122 -1.93 -0.53 -16.64
N ARG A 123 -1.76 -0.12 -17.90
CA ARG A 123 -1.46 -1.06 -18.99
C ARG A 123 0.02 -1.43 -19.04
N VAL A 124 0.89 -0.48 -18.70
CA VAL A 124 2.34 -0.62 -18.59
C VAL A 124 2.78 -0.16 -17.21
N VAL A 125 3.69 -0.91 -16.59
CA VAL A 125 4.32 -0.55 -15.32
C VAL A 125 5.83 -0.52 -15.49
N VAL A 126 6.47 0.53 -15.00
CA VAL A 126 7.94 0.71 -14.94
C VAL A 126 8.35 0.88 -13.48
N VAL A 127 9.35 0.14 -13.05
CA VAL A 127 9.87 0.19 -11.67
C VAL A 127 11.37 0.07 -11.63
N GLU A 128 12.01 0.71 -10.65
CA GLU A 128 13.42 0.49 -10.35
C GLU A 128 13.62 -0.91 -9.71
N TYR A 129 14.68 -1.62 -10.09
CA TYR A 129 15.08 -2.86 -9.45
C TYR A 129 16.54 -2.88 -9.02
N ASN A 130 16.79 -3.58 -7.92
CA ASN A 130 18.11 -3.79 -7.40
C ASN A 130 18.80 -4.92 -8.17
N SER A 131 19.54 -4.55 -9.22
CA SER A 131 20.34 -5.46 -10.03
C SER A 131 21.61 -5.98 -9.31
N SER A 132 21.87 -5.57 -8.06
CA SER A 132 22.99 -6.13 -7.29
C SER A 132 22.77 -7.56 -6.81
N HIS A 133 21.55 -8.08 -6.95
CA HIS A 133 21.16 -9.43 -6.57
C HIS A 133 21.12 -10.37 -7.78
N SER A 134 21.52 -11.62 -7.57
CA SER A 134 21.37 -12.66 -8.58
C SER A 134 19.89 -12.80 -8.98
N PRO A 135 19.58 -13.07 -10.25
CA PRO A 135 18.19 -13.23 -10.71
C PRO A 135 17.44 -14.41 -10.06
N LYS A 136 18.13 -15.24 -9.28
CA LYS A 136 17.55 -16.35 -8.50
C LYS A 136 17.28 -15.99 -7.04
N GLU A 137 17.71 -14.82 -6.58
CA GLU A 137 17.50 -14.37 -5.21
C GLU A 137 16.18 -13.62 -5.10
N ASP A 138 15.31 -14.04 -4.19
CA ASP A 138 14.07 -13.34 -3.84
C ASP A 138 14.34 -12.43 -2.63
N LYS A 139 14.55 -11.14 -2.90
CA LYS A 139 14.93 -10.16 -1.89
C LYS A 139 14.14 -8.88 -2.06
N VAL A 140 13.50 -8.45 -0.98
CA VAL A 140 12.84 -7.15 -0.85
C VAL A 140 13.38 -6.49 0.41
N VAL A 141 13.80 -5.24 0.31
CA VAL A 141 14.16 -4.47 1.51
C VAL A 141 12.90 -4.32 2.41
N PRO A 142 12.97 -4.52 3.74
CA PRO A 142 11.82 -4.34 4.63
C PRO A 142 11.23 -2.93 4.54
N TYR A 143 9.90 -2.84 4.53
CA TYR A 143 9.19 -1.57 4.45
C TYR A 143 9.49 -0.63 5.61
N SER A 144 9.65 0.67 5.32
CA SER A 144 9.71 1.73 6.34
C SER A 144 9.30 3.06 5.73
N THR A 145 8.37 3.78 6.37
CA THR A 145 7.96 5.14 5.94
C THR A 145 9.07 6.18 6.07
N GLN A 146 10.08 5.90 6.89
CA GLN A 146 11.25 6.76 7.09
C GLN A 146 12.43 6.36 6.19
N ARG A 147 12.21 5.42 5.26
CA ARG A 147 13.27 4.97 4.37
C ARG A 147 13.71 6.12 3.47
N CYS A 148 14.99 6.42 3.55
CA CYS A 148 15.72 7.16 2.54
C CYS A 148 16.89 6.27 2.12
N TRP A 149 17.17 6.22 0.83
CA TRP A 149 18.33 5.49 0.35
C TRP A 149 19.62 6.12 0.89
N ASP A 150 20.58 5.26 1.28
CA ASP A 150 21.82 5.66 1.93
C ASP A 150 23.05 5.54 1.00
N GLY A 151 22.82 5.38 -0.31
CA GLY A 151 23.87 5.26 -1.31
C GLY A 151 24.46 3.85 -1.44
N THR A 152 23.99 2.88 -0.66
CA THR A 152 24.47 1.49 -0.70
C THR A 152 23.64 0.60 -1.61
N ASN A 153 24.07 -0.63 -1.86
CA ASN A 153 23.31 -1.62 -2.61
C ASN A 153 22.13 -2.24 -1.83
N TYR A 154 21.76 -1.68 -0.68
CA TYR A 154 20.59 -2.07 0.12
C TYR A 154 19.39 -1.16 -0.18
N PHE A 155 18.71 -1.44 -1.28
CA PHE A 155 17.54 -0.71 -1.74
C PHE A 155 16.60 -1.63 -2.52
N GLY A 156 15.36 -1.18 -2.70
CA GLY A 156 14.38 -1.77 -3.59
C GLY A 156 14.16 -3.28 -3.44
N ALA A 157 13.96 -3.93 -4.58
CA ALA A 157 13.68 -5.35 -4.69
C ALA A 157 14.44 -6.01 -5.85
N SER A 158 14.72 -7.31 -5.73
CA SER A 158 15.33 -8.10 -6.80
C SER A 158 14.35 -8.35 -7.95
N ILE A 159 14.88 -8.66 -9.13
CA ILE A 159 14.07 -8.99 -10.32
C ILE A 159 13.09 -10.16 -10.07
N LEU A 160 13.49 -11.16 -9.28
CA LEU A 160 12.61 -12.28 -8.93
C LEU A 160 11.43 -11.83 -8.06
N ALA A 161 11.67 -10.92 -7.11
CA ALA A 161 10.61 -10.34 -6.31
C ALA A 161 9.60 -9.58 -7.17
N TRP A 162 10.10 -8.73 -8.08
CA TRP A 162 9.26 -8.00 -9.02
C TRP A 162 8.44 -8.91 -9.94
N LYS A 163 9.03 -10.00 -10.44
CA LYS A 163 8.30 -11.03 -11.18
C LYS A 163 7.14 -11.57 -10.33
N ASN A 164 7.40 -11.99 -9.09
CA ASN A 164 6.37 -12.58 -8.24
C ASN A 164 5.20 -11.61 -8.01
N LEU A 165 5.49 -10.31 -7.83
CA LEU A 165 4.46 -9.28 -7.70
C LEU A 165 3.69 -9.05 -9.01
N ALA A 166 4.38 -8.99 -10.15
CA ALA A 166 3.77 -8.85 -11.47
C ALA A 166 2.78 -10.00 -11.74
N ASP A 167 3.16 -11.25 -11.48
CA ASP A 167 2.28 -12.41 -11.59
C ASP A 167 1.02 -12.27 -10.73
N LYS A 168 1.20 -11.87 -9.46
CA LYS A 168 0.10 -11.69 -8.51
C LYS A 168 -0.89 -10.63 -8.99
N LYS A 169 -0.41 -9.59 -9.67
CA LYS A 169 -1.22 -8.48 -10.17
C LYS A 169 -1.70 -8.66 -11.61
N GLY A 170 -1.31 -9.73 -12.31
CA GLY A 170 -1.75 -10.03 -13.67
C GLY A 170 -0.93 -9.34 -14.77
N TYR A 171 0.37 -9.18 -14.56
CA TYR A 171 1.31 -8.56 -15.50
C TYR A 171 2.42 -9.54 -15.87
N SER A 172 2.98 -9.36 -17.06
CA SER A 172 4.18 -10.06 -17.51
C SER A 172 5.38 -9.14 -17.42
N LEU A 173 6.49 -9.63 -16.87
CA LEU A 173 7.80 -8.99 -16.94
C LEU A 173 8.38 -9.20 -18.33
N ILE A 174 8.61 -8.11 -19.07
CA ILE A 174 8.98 -8.18 -20.49
C ILE A 174 10.40 -7.69 -20.80
N TYR A 175 10.98 -6.83 -19.96
CA TYR A 175 12.30 -6.26 -20.23
C TYR A 175 12.95 -5.66 -18.97
N ALA A 176 14.28 -5.54 -19.01
CA ALA A 176 15.10 -4.76 -18.10
C ALA A 176 16.01 -3.89 -18.98
N ASP A 177 16.17 -2.61 -18.65
CA ASP A 177 17.03 -1.73 -19.44
C ASP A 177 18.52 -2.16 -19.38
N SER A 178 19.31 -1.71 -20.35
CA SER A 178 20.70 -2.10 -20.53
C SER A 178 21.65 -1.60 -19.44
N GLN A 179 21.20 -0.67 -18.61
CA GLN A 179 21.91 -0.20 -17.42
C GLN A 179 21.57 -1.01 -16.16
N GLY A 180 20.53 -1.85 -16.22
CA GLY A 180 20.07 -2.69 -15.12
C GLY A 180 19.47 -1.87 -13.98
N ILE A 181 18.68 -0.85 -14.31
CA ILE A 181 18.03 0.07 -13.36
C ILE A 181 16.52 -0.19 -13.34
N ASN A 182 15.88 -0.22 -14.49
CA ASN A 182 14.43 -0.24 -14.67
C ASN A 182 13.93 -1.57 -15.26
N LEU A 183 12.82 -2.06 -14.71
CA LEU A 183 12.03 -3.18 -15.26
C LEU A 183 10.76 -2.67 -15.93
N PHE A 184 10.34 -3.38 -16.97
CA PHE A 184 9.11 -3.08 -17.71
C PHE A 184 8.16 -4.27 -17.63
N MET A 185 6.92 -3.99 -17.26
CA MET A 185 5.84 -4.96 -17.21
C MET A 185 4.63 -4.50 -18.02
N VAL A 186 3.92 -5.45 -18.63
CA VAL A 186 2.68 -5.17 -19.37
C VAL A 186 1.57 -6.09 -18.89
N ARG A 187 0.35 -5.56 -18.79
CA ARG A 187 -0.85 -6.29 -18.35
C ARG A 187 -1.13 -7.48 -19.28
N ASN A 188 -1.43 -8.64 -18.72
CA ASN A 188 -1.50 -9.90 -19.48
C ASN A 188 -2.62 -9.91 -20.54
N ASP A 189 -3.74 -9.26 -20.27
CA ASP A 189 -4.86 -9.10 -21.20
C ASP A 189 -4.45 -8.26 -22.42
N VAL A 190 -3.69 -7.18 -22.23
CA VAL A 190 -3.16 -6.32 -23.31
C VAL A 190 -2.23 -7.11 -24.23
N LEU A 191 -1.31 -7.90 -23.66
CA LEU A 191 -0.42 -8.76 -24.45
C LEU A 191 -1.20 -9.82 -25.24
N SER A 192 -2.20 -10.41 -24.61
CA SER A 192 -3.05 -11.46 -25.21
C SER A 192 -3.90 -10.90 -26.36
N GLU A 193 -4.51 -9.72 -26.17
CA GLU A 193 -5.32 -9.04 -27.18
C GLU A 193 -4.49 -8.70 -28.42
N LYS A 194 -3.26 -8.19 -28.22
CA LYS A 194 -2.36 -7.80 -29.32
C LYS A 194 -1.55 -8.97 -29.89
N ASN A 195 -1.63 -10.15 -29.28
CA ASN A 195 -0.87 -11.34 -29.66
C ASN A 195 0.65 -11.07 -29.74
N LEU A 196 1.17 -10.34 -28.73
CA LEU A 196 2.57 -9.92 -28.66
C LEU A 196 3.41 -10.88 -27.82
N ILE A 197 4.65 -11.11 -28.26
CA ILE A 197 5.65 -11.87 -27.51
C ILE A 197 6.96 -11.08 -27.49
N PHE A 198 7.37 -10.66 -26.31
CA PHE A 198 8.68 -10.05 -26.08
C PHE A 198 9.73 -11.12 -25.78
N LEU A 199 10.97 -10.86 -26.18
CA LEU A 199 12.10 -11.73 -25.92
C LEU A 199 12.22 -12.02 -24.43
N ASN A 200 12.36 -13.29 -24.05
CA ASN A 200 12.59 -13.75 -22.67
C ASN A 200 11.46 -13.44 -21.66
N THR A 201 10.27 -13.03 -22.12
CA THR A 201 9.11 -12.70 -21.27
C THR A 201 8.94 -13.68 -20.10
N ASN A 202 8.84 -13.16 -18.87
CA ASN A 202 8.67 -13.88 -17.61
C ASN A 202 9.80 -14.83 -17.20
N ILE A 203 11.01 -14.70 -17.79
CA ILE A 203 12.21 -15.47 -17.41
C ILE A 203 13.25 -14.51 -16.80
N PRO A 204 13.25 -14.28 -15.47
CA PRO A 204 14.15 -13.35 -14.81
C PRO A 204 15.63 -13.57 -15.15
N GLU A 205 16.09 -14.81 -15.23
CA GLU A 205 17.49 -15.14 -15.53
C GLU A 205 17.95 -14.73 -16.93
N LEU A 206 17.01 -14.58 -17.87
CA LEU A 206 17.29 -14.15 -19.24
C LEU A 206 16.98 -12.68 -19.50
N ILE A 207 16.17 -12.05 -18.64
CA ILE A 207 15.89 -10.61 -18.67
C ILE A 207 16.93 -9.82 -17.88
N TYR A 208 17.45 -10.40 -16.80
CA TYR A 208 18.36 -9.73 -15.86
C TYR A 208 19.58 -9.09 -16.52
N VAL A 209 19.84 -7.85 -16.14
CA VAL A 209 21.02 -7.07 -16.50
C VAL A 209 21.73 -6.68 -15.20
N SER A 210 23.01 -7.02 -15.09
CA SER A 210 23.83 -6.60 -13.95
C SER A 210 24.02 -5.08 -13.92
N PRO A 211 24.28 -4.45 -12.76
CA PRO A 211 24.38 -3.00 -12.66
C PRO A 211 25.46 -2.45 -13.60
N ASN A 212 25.14 -1.39 -14.36
CA ASN A 212 26.09 -0.72 -15.26
C ASN A 212 26.06 0.82 -15.13
N TYR A 213 25.64 1.32 -13.96
CA TYR A 213 25.38 2.74 -13.65
C TYR A 213 26.50 3.72 -14.09
N TYR A 214 27.76 3.28 -14.06
CA TYR A 214 28.94 4.12 -14.33
C TYR A 214 29.63 3.84 -15.68
N GLY A 215 28.97 3.16 -16.61
CA GLY A 215 29.52 2.75 -17.91
C GLY A 215 30.15 3.87 -18.77
N CYS A 216 29.93 5.14 -18.42
CA CYS A 216 30.48 6.32 -19.11
C CYS A 216 31.60 7.06 -18.37
N LEU A 217 31.98 6.67 -17.14
CA LEU A 217 33.08 7.33 -16.41
C LEU A 217 34.45 6.74 -16.80
N PRO A 218 35.49 7.56 -17.02
CA PRO A 218 36.80 7.12 -17.52
C PRO A 218 37.62 6.26 -16.54
N TYR A 219 37.08 5.94 -15.36
CA TYR A 219 37.73 5.14 -14.33
C TYR A 219 37.30 3.67 -14.42
N ARG A 220 38.00 2.90 -15.25
CA ARG A 220 37.80 1.45 -15.52
C ARG A 220 37.90 0.50 -14.31
N ASN A 221 38.01 1.01 -13.07
CA ASN A 221 38.28 0.23 -11.86
C ASN A 221 37.25 0.40 -10.74
N LEU A 222 36.14 1.11 -10.95
CA LEU A 222 35.04 1.14 -9.98
C LEU A 222 34.12 -0.08 -10.21
N ALA A 223 33.69 -0.72 -9.13
CA ALA A 223 32.65 -1.73 -9.20
C ALA A 223 31.43 -1.13 -9.92
N LYS A 224 30.90 -1.85 -10.91
CA LYS A 224 29.70 -1.43 -11.61
C LYS A 224 28.51 -1.68 -10.68
N GLY A 225 28.05 -0.64 -9.98
CA GLY A 225 26.99 -0.75 -8.97
C GLY A 225 27.21 0.15 -7.76
N HIS A 226 26.21 0.20 -6.87
CA HIS A 226 26.33 0.88 -5.59
C HIS A 226 27.28 0.15 -4.63
N SER A 227 27.80 0.88 -3.64
CA SER A 227 28.71 0.29 -2.66
C SER A 227 28.00 -0.78 -1.83
N PRO A 228 28.67 -1.89 -1.43
CA PRO A 228 28.07 -2.90 -0.57
C PRO A 228 27.54 -2.32 0.74
N ASP A 229 26.40 -2.82 1.20
CA ASP A 229 25.85 -2.49 2.52
C ASP A 229 26.81 -2.90 3.65
N PRO A 230 27.42 -1.94 4.37
CA PRO A 230 28.35 -2.25 5.45
C PRO A 230 27.65 -2.86 6.67
N LEU A 231 26.33 -2.65 6.80
CA LEU A 231 25.53 -3.11 7.93
C LEU A 231 25.01 -4.55 7.74
N GLN A 232 25.10 -5.12 6.53
CA GLN A 232 24.59 -6.44 6.18
C GLN A 232 23.12 -6.63 6.63
N ARG A 233 22.28 -5.63 6.36
CA ARG A 233 20.88 -5.62 6.75
C ARG A 233 20.11 -6.75 6.05
N LYS A 234 19.05 -7.22 6.71
CA LYS A 234 18.26 -8.37 6.25
C LYS A 234 17.24 -7.97 5.18
N TYR A 235 17.04 -8.87 4.22
CA TYR A 235 15.97 -8.77 3.23
C TYR A 235 14.82 -9.71 3.60
N LEU A 236 13.61 -9.38 3.13
CA LEU A 236 12.43 -10.24 3.16
C LEU A 236 12.28 -10.99 1.83
N SER A 237 11.55 -12.11 1.85
CA SER A 237 11.10 -12.79 0.64
C SER A 237 9.80 -12.16 0.13
N SER A 238 9.70 -11.88 -1.17
CA SER A 238 8.44 -11.45 -1.77
C SER A 238 7.35 -12.50 -1.64
N GLN A 239 7.67 -13.80 -1.69
CA GLN A 239 6.67 -14.85 -1.51
C GLN A 239 6.02 -14.77 -0.13
N GLU A 240 6.80 -14.54 0.93
CA GLU A 240 6.28 -14.35 2.29
C GLU A 240 5.36 -13.13 2.37
N ILE A 241 5.78 -12.00 1.78
CA ILE A 241 4.98 -10.77 1.70
C ILE A 241 3.65 -11.02 0.99
N LEU A 242 3.69 -11.67 -0.17
CA LEU A 242 2.51 -11.92 -1.01
C LEU A 242 1.54 -12.94 -0.39
N LEU A 243 2.04 -13.90 0.39
CA LEU A 243 1.23 -14.90 1.08
C LEU A 243 0.56 -14.33 2.32
N THR A 244 1.29 -13.53 3.10
CA THR A 244 0.83 -13.06 4.40
C THR A 244 0.13 -11.70 4.34
N GLY A 245 0.40 -10.92 3.28
CA GLY A 245 0.06 -9.49 3.24
C GLY A 245 0.84 -8.65 4.25
N ARG A 246 1.83 -9.25 4.94
CA ARG A 246 2.67 -8.62 5.97
C ARG A 246 4.04 -8.35 5.38
N PHE A 247 4.44 -7.09 5.37
CA PHE A 247 5.65 -6.66 4.66
C PHE A 247 6.48 -5.59 5.37
N ALA A 248 5.99 -5.14 6.51
CA ALA A 248 6.83 -4.60 7.55
C ALA A 248 7.01 -5.71 8.60
N ASP A 249 7.99 -5.53 9.48
CA ASP A 249 7.75 -5.85 10.88
C ASP A 249 6.51 -5.06 11.34
N MET A 250 5.32 -5.56 11.00
CA MET A 250 4.03 -5.14 11.55
C MET A 250 3.93 -5.62 13.02
N ILE A 251 5.07 -5.64 13.71
CA ILE A 251 5.33 -5.91 15.13
C ILE A 251 6.21 -4.79 15.75
N GLU A 252 6.86 -3.91 14.98
CA GLU A 252 7.48 -2.68 15.54
C GLU A 252 6.93 -1.37 14.97
N GLY A 253 5.87 -1.46 14.18
CA GLY A 253 4.88 -0.40 14.04
C GLY A 253 3.62 -0.84 14.74
N ILE A 254 3.61 -0.79 16.08
CA ILE A 254 2.32 -0.63 16.73
C ILE A 254 1.82 0.75 16.28
N TYR A 255 0.95 0.77 15.27
CA TYR A 255 0.33 2.02 14.82
C TYR A 255 -0.71 2.40 15.85
N GLN A 256 -0.23 3.19 16.79
CA GLN A 256 -0.97 3.66 17.94
C GLN A 256 -1.93 4.74 17.49
N ILE A 257 -3.19 4.60 17.88
CA ILE A 257 -3.93 5.81 18.19
C ILE A 257 -3.14 6.47 19.33
N VAL A 258 -2.50 7.62 19.07
CA VAL A 258 -1.90 8.42 20.15
C VAL A 258 -3.05 9.05 20.93
N ALA A 259 -3.50 8.32 21.94
CA ALA A 259 -4.53 8.77 22.85
C ALA A 259 -3.90 9.69 23.88
N GLN A 260 -3.90 11.00 23.61
CA GLN A 260 -3.70 11.97 24.69
C GLN A 260 -4.97 12.03 25.54
N LEU A 261 -4.81 12.17 26.86
CA LEU A 261 -5.94 12.25 27.79
C LEU A 261 -6.93 13.32 27.34
N ASN A 262 -8.24 12.99 27.41
CA ASN A 262 -9.35 13.83 26.98
C ASN A 262 -9.44 14.07 25.45
N LYS A 263 -8.75 13.29 24.63
CA LYS A 263 -8.95 13.29 23.17
C LYS A 263 -10.15 12.45 22.74
N ARG A 264 -10.73 12.91 21.63
CA ARG A 264 -11.86 12.28 20.95
C ARG A 264 -11.40 11.84 19.57
N VAL A 265 -11.67 10.60 19.20
CA VAL A 265 -11.53 10.11 17.84
C VAL A 265 -12.94 9.98 17.27
N SER A 266 -13.29 10.89 16.37
CA SER A 266 -14.57 10.89 15.66
C SER A 266 -14.37 10.33 14.26
N PHE A 267 -15.31 9.50 13.81
CA PHE A 267 -15.30 8.91 12.47
C PHE A 267 -16.09 9.74 11.43
N ALA A 268 -16.54 10.95 11.79
CA ALA A 268 -17.22 11.87 10.89
C ALA A 268 -16.22 12.84 10.23
N GLY A 269 -16.14 12.85 8.89
CA GLY A 269 -15.53 13.89 8.05
C GLY A 269 -14.04 14.26 8.26
N TYR A 270 -13.25 14.26 7.18
CA TYR A 270 -11.85 14.71 7.01
C TYR A 270 -10.75 14.17 7.96
N LEU A 271 -11.03 13.83 9.22
CA LEU A 271 -10.10 13.18 10.16
C LEU A 271 -10.14 11.64 10.08
N ALA A 272 -11.25 11.06 9.63
CA ALA A 272 -11.35 9.62 9.33
C ALA A 272 -10.45 9.18 8.17
N ASN A 273 -10.05 10.11 7.29
CA ASN A 273 -9.27 9.84 6.08
C ASN A 273 -7.80 9.45 6.35
N PHE A 274 -7.26 9.78 7.53
CA PHE A 274 -5.88 9.46 7.91
C PHE A 274 -5.71 8.05 8.50
N LEU A 275 -6.79 7.44 9.01
CA LEU A 275 -6.78 6.15 9.73
C LEU A 275 -7.38 5.00 8.90
N HIS A 276 -7.96 5.30 7.74
CA HIS A 276 -8.93 4.45 7.04
C HIS A 276 -8.39 3.10 6.50
N PRO A 277 -7.22 3.01 5.84
CA PRO A 277 -6.65 1.71 5.44
C PRO A 277 -6.24 0.84 6.62
N GLN A 278 -5.82 1.47 7.72
CA GLN A 278 -5.38 0.77 8.93
C GLN A 278 -6.58 0.22 9.70
N LEU A 279 -7.64 1.02 9.85
CA LEU A 279 -8.92 0.59 10.42
C LEU A 279 -9.54 -0.56 9.60
N PHE A 280 -9.43 -0.52 8.27
CA PHE A 280 -9.93 -1.62 7.44
C PHE A 280 -9.27 -2.97 7.76
N ARG A 281 -7.94 -2.97 7.96
CA ARG A 281 -7.18 -4.16 8.38
C ARG A 281 -7.43 -4.56 9.84
N GLN A 282 -7.91 -3.63 10.65
CA GLN A 282 -8.21 -3.75 12.08
C GLN A 282 -9.66 -4.19 12.36
N GLY A 283 -10.39 -4.62 11.34
CA GLY A 283 -11.76 -5.11 11.49
C GLY A 283 -12.82 -4.02 11.46
N PHE A 284 -12.59 -2.94 10.71
CA PHE A 284 -13.60 -1.90 10.43
C PHE A 284 -13.91 -1.88 8.92
N TYR A 285 -15.11 -1.47 8.53
CA TYR A 285 -15.44 -1.13 7.15
C TYR A 285 -15.06 0.32 6.85
N LEU A 286 -15.13 0.70 5.57
CA LEU A 286 -15.01 2.10 5.19
C LEU A 286 -16.10 2.91 5.92
N PRO A 287 -15.79 4.08 6.51
CA PRO A 287 -16.76 4.96 7.15
C PRO A 287 -17.87 5.36 6.20
N GLU A 288 -19.08 5.33 6.74
CA GLU A 288 -20.27 5.98 6.21
C GLU A 288 -20.35 7.40 6.80
N GLU A 289 -21.35 8.20 6.40
CA GLU A 289 -21.42 9.64 6.68
C GLU A 289 -21.08 10.05 8.12
N ASN A 290 -21.50 9.25 9.12
CA ASN A 290 -21.33 9.56 10.55
C ASN A 290 -20.83 8.40 11.43
N PHE A 291 -20.48 7.25 10.85
CA PHE A 291 -20.04 6.07 11.59
C PHE A 291 -19.28 5.08 10.71
N THR A 292 -18.64 4.09 11.31
CA THR A 292 -18.14 2.91 10.59
C THR A 292 -18.69 1.63 11.22
N TRP A 293 -18.91 0.60 10.40
CA TRP A 293 -19.25 -0.73 10.87
C TRP A 293 -17.99 -1.52 11.24
N LEU A 294 -18.04 -2.27 12.33
CA LEU A 294 -17.08 -3.35 12.55
C LEU A 294 -17.32 -4.50 11.56
N LYS A 295 -16.23 -5.14 11.16
CA LYS A 295 -16.18 -6.22 10.17
C LYS A 295 -16.24 -7.57 10.86
N GLY A 296 -17.33 -8.28 10.63
CA GLY A 296 -17.49 -9.67 11.02
C GLY A 296 -17.32 -9.90 12.51
N ASP A 297 -16.55 -10.95 12.82
CA ASP A 297 -16.41 -11.58 14.13
C ASP A 297 -15.20 -11.09 14.92
N TYR A 298 -14.39 -10.16 14.37
CA TYR A 298 -13.17 -9.71 15.02
C TYR A 298 -12.76 -8.30 14.62
N ALA A 299 -12.49 -7.47 15.62
CA ALA A 299 -11.84 -6.17 15.45
C ALA A 299 -10.75 -5.97 16.50
N PHE A 300 -9.70 -5.24 16.18
CA PHE A 300 -8.64 -4.92 17.14
C PHE A 300 -8.01 -3.57 16.84
N PHE A 301 -7.44 -2.93 17.85
CA PHE A 301 -6.61 -1.73 17.66
C PHE A 301 -5.66 -1.59 18.83
N THR A 302 -4.59 -0.84 18.61
CA THR A 302 -3.57 -0.64 19.62
C THR A 302 -3.34 0.85 19.87
N ILE A 303 -3.06 1.19 21.12
CA ILE A 303 -2.97 2.57 21.63
C ILE A 303 -1.63 2.73 22.35
N GLN A 304 -0.93 3.84 22.11
CA GLN A 304 0.13 4.31 23.03
C GLN A 304 -0.51 5.25 24.01
N LEU A 305 -0.15 5.06 25.26
CA LEU A 305 -0.44 6.01 26.30
C LEU A 305 0.80 6.85 26.58
N ASP A 306 0.59 8.16 26.64
CA ASP A 306 1.59 9.10 27.15
C ASP A 306 1.48 9.22 28.70
N CYS A 307 0.58 8.46 29.32
CA CYS A 307 0.27 8.52 30.74
C CYS A 307 0.30 7.15 31.42
N THR A 308 0.57 7.13 32.72
CA THR A 308 0.32 5.98 33.58
C THR A 308 -1.17 5.93 33.94
N VAL A 309 -1.88 4.95 33.38
CA VAL A 309 -3.14 4.31 33.85
C VAL A 309 -3.50 4.55 35.33
N PRO A 310 -4.80 4.74 35.65
CA PRO A 310 -5.94 4.13 34.96
C PRO A 310 -6.61 4.97 33.86
N LEU A 311 -7.10 4.31 32.81
CA LEU A 311 -7.74 4.92 31.64
C LEU A 311 -9.13 4.32 31.42
N LEU A 312 -10.12 5.15 31.08
CA LEU A 312 -11.44 4.72 30.67
C LEU A 312 -11.66 5.04 29.18
N ILE A 313 -12.06 4.05 28.40
CA ILE A 313 -12.28 4.21 26.95
C ILE A 313 -13.77 4.09 26.68
N GLU A 314 -14.42 5.20 26.31
CA GLU A 314 -15.83 5.23 25.94
C GLU A 314 -16.00 4.96 24.44
N TRP A 315 -16.89 4.05 24.12
CA TRP A 315 -17.32 3.71 22.77
C TRP A 315 -18.74 4.20 22.54
N GLN A 316 -18.91 5.06 21.54
CA GLN A 316 -20.22 5.54 21.11
C GLN A 316 -20.71 4.69 19.93
N ILE A 317 -21.61 3.77 20.25
CA ILE A 317 -22.20 2.83 19.31
C ILE A 317 -23.51 3.42 18.82
N VAL A 318 -23.57 3.75 17.53
CA VAL A 318 -24.76 4.30 16.88
C VAL A 318 -25.88 3.26 16.88
N THR A 319 -25.55 2.04 16.46
CA THR A 319 -26.48 0.91 16.41
C THR A 319 -25.73 -0.42 16.38
N VAL A 320 -26.45 -1.51 16.61
CA VAL A 320 -25.96 -2.90 16.51
C VAL A 320 -26.78 -3.60 15.44
N PHE A 321 -26.11 -4.32 14.54
CA PHE A 321 -26.78 -5.04 13.46
C PHE A 321 -27.48 -6.31 14.00
N LEU A 322 -28.75 -6.15 14.36
CA LEU A 322 -29.63 -7.19 14.90
C LEU A 322 -30.93 -7.25 14.11
N SER A 323 -31.54 -8.43 14.07
CA SER A 323 -32.85 -8.66 13.45
C SER A 323 -33.63 -9.73 14.22
N SER A 324 -34.88 -10.03 13.83
CA SER A 324 -35.59 -11.20 14.38
C SER A 324 -34.88 -12.52 14.09
N GLU A 325 -34.23 -12.61 12.93
CA GLU A 325 -33.49 -13.79 12.46
C GLU A 325 -32.06 -13.86 13.02
N ASN A 326 -31.53 -12.75 13.51
CA ASN A 326 -30.26 -12.65 14.23
C ASN A 326 -30.45 -11.80 15.50
N PRO A 327 -31.09 -12.38 16.54
CA PRO A 327 -31.63 -11.60 17.65
C PRO A 327 -30.59 -11.22 18.70
N THR A 328 -29.39 -11.79 18.65
CA THR A 328 -28.36 -11.60 19.67
C THR A 328 -26.99 -11.36 19.06
N LEU A 329 -26.23 -10.47 19.68
CA LEU A 329 -24.82 -10.25 19.36
C LEU A 329 -24.03 -10.12 20.67
N LYS A 330 -22.96 -10.90 20.79
CA LYS A 330 -22.07 -10.92 21.95
C LYS A 330 -20.70 -10.41 21.54
N VAL A 331 -20.11 -9.53 22.36
CA VAL A 331 -18.77 -8.99 22.15
C VAL A 331 -17.94 -9.26 23.38
N GLU A 332 -16.91 -10.09 23.24
CA GLU A 332 -15.88 -10.23 24.26
C GLU A 332 -14.83 -9.15 24.07
N VAL A 333 -14.54 -8.42 25.14
CA VAL A 333 -13.60 -7.31 25.15
C VAL A 333 -12.32 -7.76 25.83
N TRP A 334 -11.24 -7.80 25.08
CA TRP A 334 -9.93 -8.21 25.53
C TRP A 334 -8.98 -7.02 25.52
N VAL A 335 -8.15 -6.92 26.55
CA VAL A 335 -7.11 -5.89 26.68
C VAL A 335 -5.80 -6.58 27.01
N ASN A 336 -4.81 -6.47 26.13
CA ASN A 336 -3.52 -7.16 26.24
C ASN A 336 -3.70 -8.64 26.62
N GLU A 337 -4.47 -9.38 25.80
CA GLU A 337 -4.77 -10.81 25.95
C GLU A 337 -5.57 -11.20 27.22
N LYS A 338 -6.06 -10.24 28.00
CA LYS A 338 -6.92 -10.48 29.16
C LYS A 338 -8.36 -10.07 28.84
N LEU A 339 -9.30 -10.98 29.04
CA LEU A 339 -10.73 -10.68 28.96
C LEU A 339 -11.10 -9.70 30.10
N VAL A 340 -11.64 -8.54 29.75
CA VAL A 340 -11.99 -7.49 30.71
C VAL A 340 -13.48 -7.21 30.79
N ASP A 341 -14.25 -7.47 29.73
CA ASP A 341 -15.71 -7.26 29.71
C ASP A 341 -16.37 -8.14 28.64
N ILE A 342 -17.70 -8.33 28.76
CA ILE A 342 -18.54 -8.97 27.75
C ILE A 342 -19.80 -8.12 27.53
N TRP A 343 -19.97 -7.60 26.32
CA TRP A 343 -21.16 -6.86 25.93
C TRP A 343 -22.15 -7.78 25.24
N ASN A 344 -23.38 -7.84 25.78
CA ASN A 344 -24.47 -8.61 25.19
C ASN A 344 -25.53 -7.65 24.67
N PHE A 345 -26.01 -7.93 23.46
CA PHE A 345 -26.99 -7.15 22.74
C PHE A 345 -28.14 -8.07 22.29
N GLU A 346 -29.38 -7.62 22.47
CA GLU A 346 -30.63 -8.31 22.10
C GLU A 346 -31.58 -7.41 21.27
N TYR A 347 -32.14 -7.94 20.17
CA TYR A 347 -32.95 -7.22 19.17
C TYR A 347 -34.18 -6.49 19.75
N ASN A 348 -34.85 -7.08 20.74
CA ASN A 348 -36.08 -6.52 21.32
C ASN A 348 -35.84 -5.42 22.37
N ARG A 349 -34.62 -4.89 22.47
CA ARG A 349 -34.29 -3.71 23.28
C ARG A 349 -33.98 -2.54 22.36
N LEU A 350 -34.39 -1.32 22.69
CA LEU A 350 -33.97 -0.13 21.94
C LEU A 350 -32.45 0.00 22.03
N GLN A 351 -31.73 -0.18 20.91
CA GLN A 351 -30.27 -0.25 20.85
C GLN A 351 -29.63 0.87 20.02
N ASN A 352 -30.10 2.09 20.18
CA ASN A 352 -29.55 3.24 19.48
C ASN A 352 -28.74 4.13 20.43
N ASN A 353 -27.63 4.66 19.94
CA ASN A 353 -26.75 5.59 20.67
C ASN A 353 -26.29 5.06 22.04
N LEU A 354 -25.79 3.82 22.03
CA LEU A 354 -25.27 3.15 23.21
C LEU A 354 -23.87 3.66 23.57
N ARG A 355 -23.56 3.63 24.86
CA ARG A 355 -22.20 3.91 25.36
C ARG A 355 -21.68 2.70 26.10
N LYS A 356 -20.50 2.23 25.70
CA LYS A 356 -19.79 1.15 26.37
C LYS A 356 -18.44 1.65 26.84
N PHE A 357 -17.95 1.09 27.94
CA PHE A 357 -16.74 1.57 28.58
C PHE A 357 -15.77 0.41 28.77
N ILE A 358 -14.52 0.60 28.38
CA ILE A 358 -13.43 -0.33 28.65
C ILE A 358 -12.53 0.32 29.70
N TYR A 359 -12.40 -0.34 30.85
CA TYR A 359 -11.51 0.13 31.92
C TYR A 359 -10.14 -0.52 31.81
N CYS A 360 -9.13 0.30 31.56
CA CYS A 360 -7.74 -0.12 31.47
C CYS A 360 -7.01 0.19 32.79
N SER A 361 -6.85 -0.84 33.63
CA SER A 361 -6.13 -0.74 34.90
C SER A 361 -4.61 -0.83 34.73
N LYS A 362 -3.87 -0.44 35.78
CA LYS A 362 -2.40 -0.55 35.81
C LYS A 362 -1.84 -1.95 35.56
N ASN A 363 -2.57 -2.97 35.99
CA ASN A 363 -2.14 -4.36 35.88
C ASN A 363 -2.35 -4.96 34.47
N LEU A 364 -2.89 -4.17 33.54
CA LEU A 364 -3.05 -4.53 32.14
C LEU A 364 -1.93 -3.96 31.26
N LEU A 365 -1.08 -3.07 31.78
CA LEU A 365 0.12 -2.63 31.05
C LEU A 365 1.21 -3.70 31.12
N ASN A 366 1.98 -3.84 30.04
CA ASN A 366 3.20 -4.62 30.05
C ASN A 366 4.28 -3.85 30.81
N GLU A 367 5.13 -4.55 31.57
CA GLU A 367 6.12 -3.95 32.49
C GLU A 367 7.10 -2.96 31.80
N ASN A 368 7.22 -3.03 30.47
CA ASN A 368 8.14 -2.23 29.66
C ASN A 368 7.47 -1.44 28.51
N SER A 369 6.13 -1.35 28.44
CA SER A 369 5.47 -0.56 27.38
C SER A 369 4.19 0.14 27.82
N SER A 370 4.00 1.39 27.39
CA SER A 370 2.75 2.13 27.53
C SER A 370 1.71 1.75 26.48
N LEU A 371 1.76 0.49 26.05
CA LEU A 371 1.00 -0.04 24.94
C LEU A 371 -0.23 -0.80 25.41
N ILE A 372 -1.38 -0.51 24.82
CA ILE A 372 -2.61 -1.24 25.07
C ILE A 372 -3.19 -1.71 23.74
N THR A 373 -3.25 -3.03 23.55
CA THR A 373 -4.02 -3.67 22.48
C THR A 373 -5.41 -4.00 23.01
N ILE A 374 -6.43 -3.60 22.26
CA ILE A 374 -7.84 -3.89 22.53
C ILE A 374 -8.35 -4.76 21.40
N GLU A 375 -8.94 -5.89 21.75
CA GLU A 375 -9.54 -6.82 20.79
C GLU A 375 -11.01 -7.03 21.15
N LEU A 376 -11.87 -7.00 20.14
CA LEU A 376 -13.29 -7.28 20.21
C LEU A 376 -13.54 -8.57 19.43
N LYS A 377 -13.89 -9.65 20.14
CA LYS A 377 -14.33 -10.90 19.52
C LYS A 377 -15.84 -10.92 19.51
N ILE A 378 -16.42 -10.99 18.32
CA ILE A 378 -17.83 -10.75 18.08
C ILE A 378 -18.50 -12.04 17.62
N GLU A 379 -19.51 -12.48 18.35
CA GLU A 379 -20.33 -13.63 18.02
C GLU A 379 -21.73 -13.15 17.60
N GLY A 380 -22.22 -13.65 16.47
CA GLY A 380 -23.52 -13.26 15.91
C GLY A 380 -23.47 -12.11 14.90
N SER A 381 -22.31 -11.78 14.31
CA SER A 381 -22.25 -10.89 13.14
C SER A 381 -22.88 -11.57 11.91
N THR A 382 -23.58 -10.81 11.06
CA THR A 382 -24.09 -11.34 9.78
C THR A 382 -24.24 -10.22 8.75
N SER A 383 -24.55 -10.56 7.49
CA SER A 383 -24.80 -9.57 6.44
C SER A 383 -26.29 -9.34 6.19
N PRO A 384 -26.69 -8.12 5.76
CA PRO A 384 -28.04 -7.87 5.27
C PRO A 384 -28.48 -8.87 4.19
N LYS A 385 -27.57 -9.26 3.31
CA LYS A 385 -27.80 -10.28 2.27
C LYS A 385 -28.10 -11.66 2.82
N ASN A 386 -27.37 -12.12 3.84
CA ASN A 386 -27.64 -13.41 4.49
C ASN A 386 -29.02 -13.46 5.15
N LEU A 387 -29.55 -12.30 5.56
CA LEU A 387 -30.87 -12.16 6.15
C LEU A 387 -31.97 -11.84 5.10
N GLY A 388 -31.62 -11.73 3.82
CA GLY A 388 -32.57 -11.40 2.75
C GLY A 388 -33.11 -9.97 2.83
N LEU A 389 -32.39 -9.04 3.47
CA LEU A 389 -32.84 -7.66 3.68
C LEU A 389 -32.40 -6.71 2.55
N SER A 390 -31.26 -6.98 1.91
CA SER A 390 -30.76 -6.23 0.74
C SER A 390 -29.65 -7.02 0.03
N ASP A 391 -29.05 -6.46 -1.02
CA ASP A 391 -27.89 -7.06 -1.70
C ASP A 391 -26.54 -6.78 -1.00
N ASP A 392 -26.52 -6.03 0.11
CA ASP A 392 -25.31 -5.72 0.88
C ASP A 392 -24.76 -6.98 1.56
N ASP A 393 -23.58 -7.43 1.11
CA ASP A 393 -22.91 -8.65 1.56
C ASP A 393 -21.88 -8.40 2.68
N ARG A 394 -21.73 -7.16 3.15
CA ARG A 394 -20.85 -6.84 4.28
C ARG A 394 -21.33 -7.55 5.53
N ASN A 395 -20.44 -8.21 6.25
CA ASN A 395 -20.71 -8.89 7.50
C ASN A 395 -20.67 -7.87 8.65
N LEU A 396 -21.82 -7.34 9.04
CA LEU A 396 -21.96 -6.20 9.94
C LEU A 396 -22.10 -6.64 11.40
N SER A 397 -21.59 -5.81 12.32
CA SER A 397 -21.76 -6.01 13.76
C SER A 397 -22.11 -4.70 14.51
N LEU A 398 -21.12 -3.95 15.00
CA LEU A 398 -21.35 -2.66 15.69
C LEU A 398 -21.13 -1.50 14.72
N ALA A 399 -22.05 -0.53 14.68
CA ALA A 399 -21.84 0.76 14.04
C ALA A 399 -21.34 1.77 15.07
N ILE A 400 -20.17 2.36 14.85
CA ILE A 400 -19.45 3.16 15.85
C ILE A 400 -19.17 4.55 15.28
N SER A 401 -19.54 5.58 16.04
CA SER A 401 -19.37 6.99 15.63
C SER A 401 -18.15 7.63 16.28
N GLN A 402 -17.78 7.19 17.48
CA GLN A 402 -16.73 7.84 18.26
C GLN A 402 -16.10 6.90 19.29
N ILE A 403 -14.81 7.08 19.55
CA ILE A 403 -14.08 6.50 20.68
C ILE A 403 -13.43 7.65 21.47
N ASN A 404 -13.66 7.68 22.79
CA ASN A 404 -13.13 8.71 23.68
C ASN A 404 -12.21 8.12 24.73
N PHE A 405 -11.09 8.81 24.98
CA PHE A 405 -10.10 8.41 25.97
C PHE A 405 -10.19 9.36 27.17
N LEU A 406 -10.65 8.85 28.31
CA LEU A 406 -10.97 9.62 29.51
C LEU A 406 -9.98 9.26 30.62
N SER A 407 -9.38 10.29 31.26
CA SER A 407 -8.59 10.07 32.49
C SER A 407 -9.52 9.63 33.62
N SER A 408 -9.05 8.69 34.45
CA SER A 408 -9.76 8.26 35.65
C SER A 408 -9.50 9.13 36.88
N ASP A 409 -8.81 10.28 36.74
CA ASP A 409 -8.59 11.26 37.82
C ASP A 409 -9.86 12.06 38.21
N TYR A 410 -11.05 11.50 38.03
CA TYR A 410 -12.34 12.03 38.50
C TYR A 410 -13.06 11.02 39.39
#